data_AF-A0A914XF27-F1
#
_entry.id   AF-A0A914XF27-F1
#
_cell.length_a   1.000
_cell.length_b   1.000
_cell.length_c   1.000
_cell.angle_alpha   90.00
_cell.angle_beta   90.00
_cell.angle_gamma   90.00
#
_symmetry.space_group_name_H-M   'P 1'
#
loop_
_entity.id
_entity.type
_entity.pdbx_description
1 polymer ?
#
loop_
_entity_poly.entity_id
_entity_poly.type
_entity_poly.pdbx_seq_one_letter_code
_entity_poly.pdbx_strand_id
1 'polypeptide(L)'
;MANKGGASKEKDVEMNDEEKMIIATTYADKRQILESRFETASKGEENQRELAFKELAEKCTAVGRGNRSVLRIKKKLNDMKTKARKVISARKIEMRATGGGPPTVDGNVSPATKMMIVAMEDSDAVHGFPGGIDSDDPATWAPVHSEERPITQDREELDDSVEEAPGVAPGVALGVALGGRTLPPKKKRRVRTDARKWFTTPLGQEMKAQHMRLIDAEMALVADKRTFLANRGALVAETRMHLAGERVLMAEKRMRNKWQIAQLKLQIYAQSKSLSLNEIEEAYDQELA
;
A
#
# COMPACT_ATOMS: atom_id res chain seq x y z
N MET A 1 31.51 -24.10 -26.25
CA MET A 1 30.77 -24.36 -24.99
C MET A 1 31.05 -23.20 -24.05
N ALA A 2 30.09 -22.30 -23.86
CA ALA A 2 30.26 -21.11 -23.02
C ALA A 2 30.16 -21.50 -21.54
N ASN A 3 31.26 -21.30 -20.82
CA ASN A 3 31.39 -21.57 -19.40
C ASN A 3 30.48 -20.58 -18.64
N LYS A 4 29.31 -21.04 -18.19
CA LYS A 4 28.44 -20.26 -17.30
C LYS A 4 29.15 -20.15 -15.95
N GLY A 5 29.87 -19.04 -15.76
CA GLY A 5 30.50 -18.69 -14.50
C GLY A 5 29.50 -18.82 -13.36
N GLY A 6 29.74 -19.79 -12.47
CA GLY A 6 29.00 -19.92 -11.24
C GLY A 6 29.24 -18.67 -10.41
N ALA A 7 28.22 -17.81 -10.32
CA ALA A 7 28.19 -16.75 -9.33
C ALA A 7 28.27 -17.42 -7.96
N SER A 8 29.46 -17.40 -7.37
CA SER A 8 29.69 -17.72 -5.97
C SER A 8 28.66 -16.94 -5.16
N LYS A 9 27.73 -17.66 -4.51
CA LYS A 9 26.77 -17.10 -3.56
C LYS A 9 27.60 -16.46 -2.45
N GLU A 10 27.85 -15.16 -2.58
CA GLU A 10 28.50 -14.35 -1.56
C GLU A 10 27.71 -14.58 -0.28
N LYS A 11 28.35 -15.19 0.73
CA LYS A 11 27.68 -15.47 2.01
C LYS A 11 27.12 -14.15 2.51
N ASP A 12 25.81 -14.11 2.72
CA ASP A 12 25.12 -12.94 3.23
C ASP A 12 25.61 -12.64 4.66
N VAL A 13 26.70 -11.88 4.78
CA VAL A 13 27.18 -11.38 6.08
C VAL A 13 26.10 -10.47 6.63
N GLU A 14 25.48 -10.83 7.76
CA GLU A 14 24.43 -10.01 8.37
C GLU A 14 24.92 -8.58 8.64
N MET A 15 24.01 -7.61 8.62
CA MET A 15 24.36 -6.23 8.99
C MET A 15 24.49 -6.10 10.49
N ASN A 16 25.56 -5.42 10.92
CA ASN A 16 25.79 -5.07 12.30
C ASN A 16 24.71 -4.09 12.79
N ASP A 17 24.51 -4.01 14.10
CA ASP A 17 23.53 -3.09 14.68
C ASP A 17 23.92 -1.63 14.50
N GLU A 18 25.21 -1.31 14.48
CA GLU A 18 25.73 0.02 14.13
C GLU A 18 25.39 0.41 12.68
N GLU A 19 25.56 -0.51 11.72
CA GLU A 19 25.16 -0.29 10.32
C GLU A 19 23.64 -0.02 10.24
N LYS A 20 22.83 -0.77 10.99
CA LYS A 20 21.37 -0.55 11.04
C LYS A 20 21.02 0.82 11.63
N MET A 21 21.74 1.28 12.65
CA MET A 21 21.55 2.61 13.24
C MET A 21 21.82 3.72 12.22
N ILE A 22 22.91 3.62 11.47
CA ILE A 22 23.28 4.61 10.42
C ILE A 22 22.22 4.66 9.32
N ILE A 23 21.71 3.49 8.92
CA ILE A 23 20.60 3.40 7.96
C ILE A 23 19.37 4.13 8.52
N ALA A 24 19.02 3.92 9.78
CA ALA A 24 17.86 4.52 10.41
C ALA A 24 17.98 6.04 10.59
N THR A 25 19.12 6.54 11.05
CA THR A 25 19.36 7.98 11.23
C THR A 25 19.36 8.72 9.90
N THR A 26 20.12 8.21 8.92
CA THR A 26 20.16 8.83 7.59
C THR A 26 18.80 8.77 6.88
N TYR A 27 18.02 7.72 7.12
CA TYR A 27 16.64 7.64 6.63
C TYR A 27 15.74 8.68 7.28
N ALA A 28 15.86 8.93 8.59
CA ALA A 28 15.10 9.99 9.26
C ALA A 28 15.42 11.37 8.64
N ASP A 29 16.70 11.66 8.41
CA ASP A 29 17.15 12.94 7.83
C ASP A 29 16.70 13.13 6.38
N LYS A 30 16.75 12.06 5.57
CA LYS A 30 16.52 12.13 4.11
C LYS A 30 15.23 11.44 3.66
N ARG A 31 14.28 11.29 4.57
CA ARG A 31 13.04 10.55 4.35
C ARG A 31 12.33 10.99 3.08
N GLN A 32 12.14 12.29 2.92
CA GLN A 32 11.42 12.87 1.77
C GLN A 32 12.05 12.47 0.43
N ILE A 33 13.37 12.49 0.32
CA ILE A 33 14.11 12.16 -0.92
C ILE A 33 14.09 10.65 -1.18
N LEU A 34 14.15 9.83 -0.12
CA LEU A 34 14.17 8.36 -0.25
C LEU A 34 12.78 7.79 -0.58
N GLU A 35 11.72 8.45 -0.11
CA GLU A 35 10.32 8.03 -0.25
C GLU A 35 9.55 8.72 -1.38
N SER A 36 10.03 9.85 -1.89
CA SER A 36 9.37 10.59 -2.97
C SER A 36 9.10 9.68 -4.16
N ARG A 37 7.83 9.63 -4.56
CA ARG A 37 7.41 9.17 -5.87
C ARG A 37 7.49 10.38 -6.81
N PHE A 38 8.66 10.63 -7.38
CA PHE A 38 8.79 11.65 -8.41
C PHE A 38 7.97 11.21 -9.64
N GLU A 39 6.76 11.75 -9.80
CA GLU A 39 5.83 11.40 -10.88
C GLU A 39 6.31 11.93 -12.24
N THR A 40 7.07 13.01 -12.23
CA THR A 40 7.78 13.53 -13.39
C THR A 40 9.25 13.21 -13.24
N ALA A 41 9.70 12.15 -13.92
CA ALA A 41 11.09 11.72 -14.01
C ALA A 41 11.95 12.74 -14.75
N SER A 42 12.10 13.94 -14.19
CA SER A 42 13.19 14.81 -14.58
C SER A 42 14.47 14.10 -14.13
N LYS A 43 15.38 13.83 -15.08
CA LYS A 43 16.62 13.06 -14.84
C LYS A 43 17.45 13.59 -13.66
N GLY A 44 17.25 14.85 -13.26
CA GLY A 44 17.92 15.46 -12.10
C GLY A 44 17.49 14.89 -10.75
N GLU A 45 16.23 14.53 -10.55
CA GLU A 45 15.70 14.11 -9.24
C GLU A 45 15.90 12.62 -8.96
N GLU A 46 15.79 11.78 -9.99
CA GLU A 46 16.15 10.36 -9.89
C GLU A 46 17.63 10.19 -9.48
N ASN A 47 18.49 11.05 -10.02
CA ASN A 47 19.89 11.14 -9.61
C ASN A 47 20.03 11.49 -8.12
N GLN A 48 19.22 12.39 -7.56
CA GLN A 48 19.32 12.75 -6.14
C GLN A 48 19.00 11.57 -5.22
N ARG A 49 17.99 10.77 -5.57
CA ARG A 49 17.64 9.56 -4.81
C ARG A 49 18.76 8.52 -4.86
N GLU A 50 19.31 8.29 -6.05
CA GLU A 50 20.43 7.36 -6.20
C GLU A 50 21.69 7.85 -5.48
N LEU A 51 21.97 9.16 -5.54
CA LEU A 51 23.06 9.80 -4.80
C LEU A 51 22.86 9.64 -3.28
N ALA A 52 21.64 9.83 -2.78
CA ALA A 52 21.33 9.60 -1.36
C ALA A 52 21.59 8.14 -0.95
N PHE A 53 21.25 7.17 -1.80
CA PHE A 53 21.57 5.77 -1.56
C PHE A 53 23.06 5.43 -1.67
N LYS A 54 23.80 6.11 -2.55
CA LYS A 54 25.27 5.97 -2.66
C LYS A 54 25.95 6.51 -1.40
N GLU A 55 25.58 7.70 -0.94
CA GLU A 55 26.09 8.26 0.30
C GLU A 55 25.77 7.37 1.52
N LEU A 56 24.56 6.81 1.56
CA LEU A 56 24.17 5.87 2.61
C LEU A 56 25.01 4.58 2.54
N ALA A 57 25.38 4.14 1.33
CA ALA A 57 26.28 3.01 1.13
C ALA A 57 27.72 3.29 1.53
N GLU A 58 28.21 4.49 1.27
CA GLU A 58 29.53 4.95 1.71
C GLU A 58 29.59 5.02 3.24
N LYS A 59 28.58 5.61 3.88
CA LYS A 59 28.46 5.67 5.35
C LYS A 59 28.41 4.27 5.98
N CYS A 60 27.62 3.36 5.41
CA CYS A 60 27.55 1.98 5.88
C CYS A 60 28.86 1.21 5.65
N THR A 61 29.54 1.45 4.52
CA THR A 61 30.81 0.79 4.21
C THR A 61 31.94 1.30 5.08
N ALA A 62 31.92 2.57 5.49
CA ALA A 62 32.90 3.15 6.40
C ALA A 62 32.87 2.51 7.81
N VAL A 63 31.69 2.06 8.27
CA VAL A 63 31.51 1.43 9.59
C VAL A 63 31.47 -0.10 9.51
N GLY A 64 31.05 -0.63 8.37
CA GLY A 64 30.90 -2.05 8.12
C GLY A 64 32.21 -2.80 7.90
N ARG A 65 32.20 -4.11 8.15
CA ARG A 65 33.34 -5.00 7.87
C ARG A 65 33.47 -5.40 6.38
N GLY A 66 32.71 -4.78 5.48
CA GLY A 66 32.75 -5.11 4.07
C GLY A 66 31.95 -4.17 3.18
N ASN A 67 32.27 -4.17 1.90
CA ASN A 67 31.64 -3.32 0.89
C ASN A 67 30.16 -3.68 0.75
N ARG A 68 29.27 -2.76 1.14
CA ARG A 68 27.83 -2.96 1.02
C ARG A 68 27.35 -2.38 -0.30
N SER A 69 26.78 -3.22 -1.15
CA SER A 69 26.16 -2.74 -2.38
C SER A 69 24.90 -1.92 -2.10
N VAL A 70 24.64 -0.92 -2.94
CA VAL A 70 23.43 -0.08 -2.86
C VAL A 70 22.16 -0.92 -2.88
N LEU A 71 22.12 -1.99 -3.69
CA LEU A 71 20.97 -2.92 -3.75
C LEU A 71 20.70 -3.61 -2.42
N ARG A 72 21.76 -4.02 -1.73
CA ARG A 72 21.66 -4.69 -0.43
C ARG A 72 21.14 -3.76 0.65
N ILE A 73 21.58 -2.51 0.61
CA ILE A 73 21.10 -1.45 1.49
C ILE A 73 19.63 -1.12 1.22
N LYS A 74 19.23 -0.97 -0.05
CA LYS A 74 17.83 -0.79 -0.44
C LYS A 74 16.95 -1.92 0.10
N LYS A 75 17.40 -3.17 -0.06
CA LYS A 75 16.71 -4.36 0.48
C LYS A 75 16.58 -4.28 2.00
N LYS A 76 17.68 -4.01 2.72
CA LYS A 76 17.66 -3.95 4.18
C LYS A 76 16.78 -2.81 4.72
N LEU A 77 16.84 -1.64 4.10
CA LEU A 77 15.99 -0.51 4.46
C LEU A 77 14.51 -0.88 4.32
N ASN A 78 14.12 -1.55 3.23
CA ASN A 78 12.75 -2.03 3.06
C ASN A 78 12.34 -3.08 4.11
N ASP A 79 13.25 -4.00 4.47
CA ASP A 79 13.01 -4.96 5.55
C ASP A 79 12.82 -4.24 6.90
N MET A 80 13.59 -3.19 7.18
CA MET A 80 13.43 -2.37 8.39
C MET A 80 12.11 -1.59 8.38
N LYS A 81 11.72 -1.02 7.24
CA LYS A 81 10.43 -0.32 7.08
C LYS A 81 9.24 -1.25 7.29
N THR A 82 9.29 -2.47 6.73
CA THR A 82 8.20 -3.45 6.93
C THR A 82 8.09 -3.89 8.38
N LYS A 83 9.22 -4.08 9.08
CA LYS A 83 9.23 -4.35 10.52
C LYS A 83 8.65 -3.18 11.33
N ALA A 84 9.08 -1.94 11.06
CA ALA A 84 8.57 -0.75 11.73
C ALA A 84 7.05 -0.60 11.51
N ARG A 85 6.54 -0.78 10.28
CA ARG A 85 5.11 -0.75 9.97
C ARG A 85 4.32 -1.80 10.75
N LYS A 86 4.84 -3.02 10.88
CA LYS A 86 4.19 -4.07 11.67
C LYS A 86 4.05 -3.67 13.14
N VAL A 87 5.09 -3.09 13.72
CA VAL A 87 5.05 -2.59 15.11
C VAL A 87 4.06 -1.43 15.24
N ILE A 88 4.09 -0.45 14.32
CA ILE A 88 3.12 0.66 14.31
C ILE A 88 1.69 0.12 14.19
N SER A 89 1.44 -0.85 13.30
CA SER A 89 0.10 -1.43 13.15
C SER A 89 -0.36 -2.18 14.39
N ALA A 90 0.52 -2.95 15.03
CA ALA A 90 0.22 -3.63 16.29
C ALA A 90 -0.11 -2.61 17.39
N ARG A 91 0.71 -1.56 17.52
CA ARG A 91 0.47 -0.43 18.43
C ARG A 91 -0.90 0.22 18.20
N LYS A 92 -1.26 0.50 16.93
CA LYS A 92 -2.57 1.07 16.56
C LYS A 92 -3.74 0.12 16.84
N ILE A 93 -3.53 -1.19 16.79
CA ILE A 93 -4.56 -2.19 17.13
C ILE A 93 -4.74 -2.25 18.65
N GLU A 94 -3.65 -2.28 19.42
CA GLU A 94 -3.70 -2.28 20.88
C GLU A 94 -4.30 -1.01 21.46
N MET A 95 -3.94 0.17 20.91
CA MET A 95 -4.57 1.44 21.28
C MET A 95 -6.08 1.42 21.03
N ARG A 96 -6.54 0.80 19.92
CA ARG A 96 -7.97 0.62 19.64
C ARG A 96 -8.63 -0.37 20.61
N ALA A 97 -7.95 -1.48 20.91
CA ALA A 97 -8.47 -2.51 21.82
C ALA A 97 -8.62 -2.00 23.26
N THR A 98 -7.75 -1.09 23.68
CA THR A 98 -7.74 -0.49 25.03
C THR A 98 -8.59 0.79 25.13
N GLY A 99 -9.35 1.15 24.09
CA GLY A 99 -10.18 2.35 24.08
C GLY A 99 -9.40 3.67 24.10
N GLY A 100 -8.21 3.70 23.51
CA GLY A 100 -7.33 4.88 23.47
C GLY A 100 -6.27 4.93 24.57
N GLY A 101 -6.16 3.87 25.37
CA GLY A 101 -5.09 3.74 26.36
C GLY A 101 -3.70 3.63 25.72
N PRO A 102 -2.64 4.03 26.44
CA PRO A 102 -1.27 3.81 25.98
C PRO A 102 -1.03 2.29 25.79
N PRO A 103 -0.31 1.89 24.71
CA PRO A 103 0.00 0.49 24.47
C PRO A 103 0.77 -0.11 25.66
N THR A 104 0.46 -1.35 26.00
CA THR A 104 0.85 -1.93 27.29
C THR A 104 2.31 -2.40 27.34
N VAL A 105 2.95 -2.66 26.21
CA VAL A 105 4.35 -3.08 26.16
C VAL A 105 4.99 -2.61 24.85
N ASP A 106 5.96 -1.69 24.93
CA ASP A 106 6.91 -1.55 23.84
C ASP A 106 7.72 -2.85 23.79
N GLY A 107 7.36 -3.74 22.86
CA GLY A 107 8.07 -5.00 22.67
C GLY A 107 9.59 -4.78 22.57
N ASN A 108 10.37 -5.85 22.77
CA ASN A 108 11.83 -5.77 22.73
C ASN A 108 12.33 -5.51 21.29
N VAL A 109 12.20 -4.26 20.85
CA VAL A 109 12.46 -3.78 19.50
C VAL A 109 13.88 -3.22 19.46
N SER A 110 14.64 -3.61 18.44
CA SER A 110 16.00 -3.12 18.20
C SER A 110 16.06 -1.58 18.19
N PRO A 111 17.08 -0.93 18.75
CA PRO A 111 17.21 0.53 18.80
C PRO A 111 17.05 1.20 17.42
N ALA A 112 17.63 0.61 16.37
CA ALA A 112 17.49 1.10 15.00
C ALA A 112 16.05 1.05 14.50
N THR A 113 15.28 0.06 14.94
CA THR A 113 13.87 -0.06 14.56
C THR A 113 13.00 0.95 15.33
N LYS A 114 13.35 1.29 16.58
CA LYS A 114 12.70 2.39 17.32
C LYS A 114 12.86 3.73 16.60
N MET A 115 14.06 4.03 16.12
CA MET A 115 14.31 5.24 15.31
C MET A 115 13.49 5.24 14.01
N MET A 116 13.37 4.09 13.34
CA MET A 116 12.52 3.96 12.15
C MET A 116 11.04 4.19 12.47
N ILE A 117 10.56 3.73 13.64
CA ILE A 117 9.18 3.94 14.07
C ILE A 117 8.91 5.43 14.25
N VAL A 118 9.75 6.13 15.01
CA VAL A 118 9.64 7.59 15.21
C VAL A 118 9.66 8.32 13.87
N ALA A 119 10.59 7.96 12.98
CA ALA A 119 10.67 8.56 11.65
C ALA A 119 9.47 8.24 10.73
N MET A 120 8.66 7.23 11.04
CA MET A 120 7.52 6.80 10.22
C MET A 120 6.16 7.12 10.82
N GLU A 121 6.07 7.44 12.12
CA GLU A 121 4.81 7.75 12.81
C GLU A 121 4.06 8.90 12.14
N ASP A 122 4.78 9.90 11.61
CA ASP A 122 4.18 11.04 10.91
C ASP A 122 3.76 10.74 9.46
N SER A 123 4.06 9.55 8.91
CA SER A 123 3.41 9.16 7.63
C SER A 123 2.05 8.59 7.92
N ASP A 124 1.05 9.46 7.93
CA ASP A 124 -0.30 9.06 7.65
C ASP A 124 -0.38 8.67 6.16
N ALA A 125 0.00 7.43 5.86
CA ALA A 125 -0.13 6.84 4.52
C ALA A 125 -1.60 6.74 4.04
N VAL A 126 -2.55 7.09 4.92
CA VAL A 126 -3.98 7.15 4.64
C VAL A 126 -4.47 8.50 5.17
N HIS A 127 -4.15 9.58 4.47
CA HIS A 127 -5.04 10.72 4.48
C HIS A 127 -6.30 10.26 3.75
N GLY A 128 -7.36 9.94 4.49
CA GLY A 128 -8.68 9.88 3.86
C GLY A 128 -8.90 11.21 3.15
N PHE A 129 -9.48 11.18 1.95
CA PHE A 129 -10.01 12.43 1.40
C PHE A 129 -10.94 13.02 2.45
N PRO A 130 -10.76 14.28 2.88
CA PRO A 130 -11.70 14.90 3.81
C PRO A 130 -13.10 14.86 3.15
N GLY A 131 -14.01 14.07 3.72
CA GLY A 131 -15.34 13.81 3.18
C GLY A 131 -15.57 12.43 2.53
N GLY A 132 -14.58 11.53 2.54
CA GLY A 132 -14.80 10.14 2.14
C GLY A 132 -15.57 9.37 3.23
N ILE A 133 -16.83 9.05 2.97
CA ILE A 133 -17.60 8.13 3.81
C ILE A 133 -17.06 6.71 3.58
N ASP A 134 -16.49 6.09 4.62
CA ASP A 134 -16.12 4.68 4.57
C ASP A 134 -17.40 3.85 4.41
N SER A 135 -17.57 3.24 3.23
CA SER A 135 -18.77 2.46 2.88
C SER A 135 -18.89 1.14 3.64
N ASP A 136 -17.98 0.87 4.58
CA ASP A 136 -17.96 -0.33 5.42
C ASP A 136 -18.31 -0.04 6.89
N ASP A 137 -18.62 1.21 7.27
CA ASP A 137 -19.07 1.53 8.63
C ASP A 137 -20.60 1.36 8.75
N PRO A 138 -21.09 0.29 9.42
CA PRO A 138 -22.51 -0.01 9.55
C PRO A 138 -23.29 1.06 10.33
N ALA A 139 -22.61 1.97 11.04
CA ALA A 139 -23.26 3.08 11.74
C ALA A 139 -23.76 4.17 10.77
N THR A 140 -23.25 4.23 9.55
CA THR A 140 -23.57 5.32 8.59
C THR A 140 -24.87 5.09 7.81
N TRP A 141 -25.44 3.88 7.85
CA TRP A 141 -26.75 3.59 7.25
C TRP A 141 -27.92 3.77 8.21
N ALA A 142 -27.72 4.36 9.38
CA ALA A 142 -28.86 4.83 10.16
C ALA A 142 -29.65 5.82 9.27
N PRO A 143 -30.86 5.47 8.82
CA PRO A 143 -31.67 6.40 8.07
C PRO A 143 -31.89 7.58 9.01
N VAL A 144 -31.61 8.78 8.55
CA VAL A 144 -32.09 9.99 9.22
C VAL A 144 -33.61 9.89 9.15
N HIS A 145 -34.21 9.29 10.19
CA HIS A 145 -35.64 9.22 10.36
C HIS A 145 -36.13 10.65 10.51
N SER A 146 -36.76 11.15 9.46
CA SER A 146 -37.59 12.33 9.48
C SER A 146 -38.55 12.25 10.65
N GLU A 147 -38.54 13.29 11.47
CA GLU A 147 -39.45 13.49 12.58
C GLU A 147 -40.91 13.51 12.09
N GLU A 148 -41.68 12.45 12.34
CA GLU A 148 -43.14 12.47 12.32
C GLU A 148 -43.73 11.70 13.51
N ARG A 149 -44.06 12.48 14.55
CA ARG A 149 -45.21 12.42 15.48
C ARG A 149 -45.53 11.14 16.30
N PRO A 150 -46.06 11.33 17.53
CA PRO A 150 -46.32 10.25 18.47
C PRO A 150 -47.64 9.55 18.16
N ILE A 151 -47.62 8.21 18.15
CA ILE A 151 -48.83 7.40 18.25
C ILE A 151 -48.71 6.54 19.51
N THR A 152 -49.77 6.68 20.30
CA THR A 152 -50.09 6.04 21.57
C THR A 152 -50.00 4.52 21.55
N GLN A 153 -49.56 4.00 22.71
CA GLN A 153 -50.03 2.79 23.39
C GLN A 153 -50.78 1.75 22.55
N ASP A 154 -50.22 0.54 22.45
CA ASP A 154 -50.81 -0.57 23.18
C ASP A 154 -49.76 -1.62 23.55
N ARG A 155 -49.85 -2.02 24.82
CA ARG A 155 -49.05 -2.97 25.55
C ARG A 155 -49.75 -4.31 25.41
N GLU A 156 -49.15 -5.24 24.69
CA GLU A 156 -49.44 -6.66 24.86
C GLU A 156 -48.17 -7.40 25.26
N GLU A 157 -48.21 -7.86 26.50
CA GLU A 157 -47.36 -8.86 27.10
C GLU A 157 -47.44 -10.16 26.27
N LEU A 158 -46.30 -10.79 26.01
CA LEU A 158 -46.30 -12.24 25.80
C LEU A 158 -45.01 -12.87 26.33
N ASP A 159 -45.26 -13.80 27.22
CA ASP A 159 -44.40 -14.56 28.12
C ASP A 159 -43.35 -15.44 27.43
N ASP A 160 -42.23 -15.58 28.16
CA ASP A 160 -41.51 -16.79 28.51
C ASP A 160 -41.67 -18.05 27.63
N SER A 161 -40.54 -18.53 27.09
CA SER A 161 -40.16 -19.94 27.24
C SER A 161 -38.64 -20.13 27.16
N VAL A 162 -38.09 -20.55 28.30
CA VAL A 162 -36.78 -21.13 28.51
C VAL A 162 -36.64 -22.45 27.74
N GLU A 163 -35.51 -22.68 27.08
CA GLU A 163 -35.01 -24.06 26.92
C GLU A 163 -33.48 -24.10 27.03
N GLU A 164 -33.06 -24.31 28.27
CA GLU A 164 -31.72 -24.68 28.70
C GLU A 164 -31.53 -26.19 28.43
N ALA A 165 -30.45 -26.57 27.73
CA ALA A 165 -30.12 -27.98 27.52
C ALA A 165 -28.63 -28.28 27.82
N PRO A 166 -28.33 -29.48 28.32
CA PRO A 166 -27.41 -29.66 29.44
C PRO A 166 -25.97 -30.02 29.06
N GLY A 167 -25.09 -29.73 30.01
CA GLY A 167 -23.66 -30.00 29.98
C GLY A 167 -23.28 -31.48 29.84
N VAL A 168 -22.18 -31.70 29.11
CA VAL A 168 -21.49 -32.98 29.00
C VAL A 168 -20.33 -32.99 30.00
N ALA A 169 -20.46 -33.80 31.03
CA ALA A 169 -19.37 -34.08 31.98
C ALA A 169 -18.27 -34.97 31.34
N PRO A 170 -17.00 -34.79 31.75
CA PRO A 170 -15.87 -35.57 31.24
C PRO A 170 -15.82 -36.97 31.89
N GLY A 171 -16.03 -38.00 31.06
CA GLY A 171 -15.96 -39.40 31.47
C GLY A 171 -14.56 -40.01 31.32
N VAL A 172 -13.99 -40.38 32.47
CA VAL A 172 -13.27 -41.64 32.73
C VAL A 172 -11.95 -41.88 31.97
N ALA A 173 -10.85 -41.59 32.66
CA ALA A 173 -9.55 -42.20 32.42
C ALA A 173 -9.59 -43.69 32.80
N LEU A 174 -9.60 -44.58 31.80
CA LEU A 174 -9.38 -46.01 32.00
C LEU A 174 -7.91 -46.33 31.69
N GLY A 175 -7.14 -46.60 32.75
CA GLY A 175 -5.81 -47.17 32.65
C GLY A 175 -5.89 -48.58 32.10
N VAL A 176 -5.26 -48.81 30.94
CA VAL A 176 -5.06 -50.14 30.37
C VAL A 176 -3.58 -50.49 30.44
N ALA A 177 -3.34 -51.60 31.12
CA ALA A 177 -2.05 -52.19 31.42
C ALA A 177 -1.20 -52.45 30.17
N LEU A 178 0.08 -52.11 30.30
CA LEU A 178 1.17 -52.45 29.39
C LEU A 178 1.42 -53.96 29.39
N GLY A 179 0.70 -54.69 28.53
CA GLY A 179 1.01 -56.06 28.17
C GLY A 179 1.88 -56.09 26.91
N GLY A 180 3.20 -56.22 27.08
CA GLY A 180 4.15 -56.42 25.99
C GLY A 180 3.84 -57.69 25.21
N ARG A 181 3.35 -57.54 23.98
CA ARG A 181 3.37 -58.60 22.95
C ARG A 181 4.07 -58.07 21.72
N THR A 182 5.27 -58.58 21.48
CA THR A 182 6.05 -58.36 20.27
C THR A 182 5.30 -58.93 19.06
N LEU A 183 4.82 -58.05 18.18
CA LEU A 183 4.22 -58.41 16.90
C LEU A 183 5.30 -58.93 15.93
N PRO A 184 5.04 -60.03 15.19
CA PRO A 184 5.95 -60.46 14.13
C PRO A 184 5.95 -59.46 12.96
N PRO A 185 7.07 -59.33 12.22
CA PRO A 185 7.21 -58.36 11.15
C PRO A 185 6.25 -58.69 9.99
N LYS A 186 5.21 -57.86 9.82
CA LYS A 186 4.31 -57.92 8.67
C LYS A 186 5.08 -57.54 7.40
N LYS A 187 5.28 -58.51 6.51
CA LYS A 187 5.75 -58.30 5.13
C LYS A 187 4.79 -57.31 4.44
N LYS A 188 5.26 -56.08 4.18
CA LYS A 188 4.54 -55.08 3.37
C LYS A 188 4.40 -55.59 1.94
N ARG A 189 3.31 -56.29 1.61
CA ARG A 189 2.87 -56.42 0.21
C ARG A 189 2.46 -55.03 -0.26
N ARG A 190 3.32 -54.37 -1.02
CA ARG A 190 2.94 -53.18 -1.80
C ARG A 190 1.91 -53.64 -2.83
N VAL A 191 0.63 -53.52 -2.51
CA VAL A 191 -0.43 -53.52 -3.51
C VAL A 191 -0.22 -52.23 -4.31
N ARG A 192 0.44 -52.33 -5.46
CA ARG A 192 0.39 -51.28 -6.47
C ARG A 192 -1.05 -51.26 -6.99
N THR A 193 -1.91 -50.49 -6.34
CA THR A 193 -3.18 -50.07 -6.95
C THR A 193 -2.82 -49.15 -8.09
N ASP A 194 -2.95 -49.64 -9.33
CA ASP A 194 -2.75 -48.83 -10.53
C ASP A 194 -3.78 -47.70 -10.54
N ALA A 195 -3.38 -46.52 -10.03
CA ALA A 195 -4.22 -45.31 -9.99
C ALA A 195 -4.76 -44.91 -11.38
N ARG A 196 -4.17 -45.44 -12.46
CA ARG A 196 -4.64 -45.25 -13.84
C ARG A 196 -5.98 -45.92 -14.14
N LYS A 197 -6.38 -46.96 -13.41
CA LYS A 197 -7.67 -47.66 -13.65
C LYS A 197 -8.89 -46.93 -13.06
N TRP A 198 -8.68 -45.97 -12.16
CA TRP A 198 -9.79 -45.21 -11.56
C TRP A 198 -10.42 -44.23 -12.56
N PHE A 199 -9.61 -43.62 -13.43
CA PHE A 199 -10.07 -42.63 -14.42
C PHE A 199 -10.83 -43.23 -15.61
N THR A 200 -10.85 -44.55 -15.75
CA THR A 200 -11.60 -45.24 -16.83
C THR A 200 -12.97 -45.73 -16.39
N THR A 201 -13.30 -45.63 -15.10
CA THR A 201 -14.65 -45.95 -14.61
C THR A 201 -15.62 -44.81 -14.94
N PRO A 202 -16.93 -45.08 -15.13
CA PRO A 202 -17.92 -44.03 -15.38
C PRO A 202 -17.90 -42.94 -14.30
N LEU A 203 -17.77 -43.34 -13.02
CA LEU A 203 -17.64 -42.41 -11.89
C LEU A 203 -16.36 -41.55 -12.00
N GLY A 204 -15.23 -42.15 -12.40
CA GLY A 204 -13.98 -41.42 -12.63
C GLY A 204 -14.06 -40.42 -13.79
N GLN A 205 -14.82 -40.75 -14.84
CA GLN A 205 -15.09 -39.82 -15.94
C GLN A 205 -16.00 -38.66 -15.51
N GLU A 206 -17.01 -38.94 -14.69
CA GLU A 206 -17.92 -37.93 -14.16
C GLU A 206 -17.20 -36.95 -13.21
N MET A 207 -16.40 -37.45 -12.28
CA MET A 207 -15.58 -36.60 -11.40
C MET A 207 -14.60 -35.73 -12.19
N LYS A 208 -13.98 -36.29 -13.25
CA LYS A 208 -13.10 -35.52 -14.14
C LYS A 208 -13.88 -34.41 -14.86
N ALA A 209 -15.09 -34.69 -15.35
CA ALA A 209 -15.93 -33.69 -15.99
C ALA A 209 -16.36 -32.58 -15.01
N GLN A 210 -16.73 -32.93 -13.77
CA GLN A 210 -17.03 -31.95 -12.72
C GLN A 210 -15.82 -31.07 -12.40
N HIS A 211 -14.63 -31.66 -12.28
CA HIS A 211 -13.40 -30.90 -12.03
C HIS A 211 -13.07 -29.94 -13.17
N MET A 212 -13.23 -30.38 -14.43
CA MET A 212 -13.05 -29.50 -15.59
C MET A 212 -14.05 -28.34 -15.59
N ARG A 213 -15.33 -28.58 -15.27
CA ARG A 213 -16.34 -27.51 -15.15
C ARG A 213 -15.98 -26.50 -14.07
N LEU A 214 -15.41 -26.97 -12.95
CA LEU A 214 -14.97 -26.09 -11.86
C LEU A 214 -13.78 -25.22 -12.29
N ILE A 215 -12.81 -25.79 -13.01
CA ILE A 215 -11.69 -25.03 -13.60
C ILE A 215 -12.22 -24.00 -14.61
N ASP A 216 -13.14 -24.37 -15.49
CA ASP A 216 -13.72 -23.46 -16.48
C ASP A 216 -14.47 -22.30 -15.81
N ALA A 217 -15.21 -22.59 -14.72
CA ALA A 217 -15.89 -21.56 -13.92
C ALA A 217 -14.92 -20.61 -13.21
N GLU A 218 -13.82 -21.13 -12.63
CA GLU A 218 -12.77 -20.30 -12.04
C GLU A 218 -12.11 -19.40 -13.09
N MET A 219 -11.82 -19.94 -14.27
CA MET A 219 -11.24 -19.19 -15.38
C MET A 219 -12.17 -18.08 -15.89
N ALA A 220 -13.48 -18.34 -15.97
CA ALA A 220 -14.48 -17.33 -16.32
C ALA A 220 -14.52 -16.19 -15.28
N LEU A 221 -14.49 -16.52 -13.99
CA LEU A 221 -14.49 -15.53 -12.92
C LEU A 221 -13.21 -14.67 -12.92
N VAL A 222 -12.07 -15.27 -13.27
CA VAL A 222 -10.81 -14.52 -13.48
C VAL A 222 -10.90 -13.60 -14.69
N ALA A 223 -11.55 -14.02 -15.78
CA ALA A 223 -11.78 -13.18 -16.95
C ALA A 223 -12.66 -11.96 -16.62
N ASP A 224 -13.75 -12.16 -15.87
CA ASP A 224 -14.64 -11.08 -15.42
C ASP A 224 -13.93 -10.09 -14.50
N LYS A 225 -13.05 -10.56 -13.61
CA LYS A 225 -12.21 -9.68 -12.79
C LYS A 225 -11.27 -8.83 -13.65
N ARG A 226 -10.72 -9.39 -14.72
CA ARG A 226 -9.84 -8.65 -15.65
C ARG A 226 -10.61 -7.59 -16.43
N THR A 227 -11.80 -7.89 -16.92
CA THR A 227 -12.65 -6.92 -17.63
C THR A 227 -13.09 -5.79 -16.70
N PHE A 228 -13.47 -6.10 -15.45
CA PHE A 228 -13.79 -5.09 -14.43
C PHE A 228 -12.62 -4.13 -14.17
N LEU A 229 -11.41 -4.67 -13.99
CA LEU A 229 -10.20 -3.85 -13.78
C LEU A 229 -9.86 -3.01 -15.02
N ALA A 230 -10.06 -3.54 -16.22
CA ALA A 230 -9.87 -2.80 -17.47
C ALA A 230 -10.85 -1.63 -17.58
N ASN A 231 -12.14 -1.85 -17.29
CA ASN A 231 -13.18 -0.82 -17.29
C ASN A 231 -12.89 0.27 -16.25
N ARG A 232 -12.43 -0.12 -15.05
CA ARG A 232 -11.99 0.85 -14.03
C ARG A 232 -10.78 1.66 -14.50
N GLY A 233 -9.83 1.03 -15.18
CA GLY A 233 -8.70 1.72 -15.79
C GLY A 233 -9.11 2.74 -16.85
N ALA A 234 -10.08 2.41 -17.70
CA ALA A 234 -10.62 3.30 -18.72
C ALA A 234 -11.30 4.54 -18.10
N LEU A 235 -12.11 4.36 -17.05
CA LEU A 235 -12.78 5.45 -16.34
C LEU A 235 -11.76 6.43 -15.69
N VAL A 236 -10.68 5.90 -15.11
CA VAL A 236 -9.59 6.72 -14.56
C VAL A 236 -8.84 7.48 -15.66
N ALA A 237 -8.68 6.89 -16.84
CA ALA A 237 -8.07 7.59 -17.98
C ALA A 237 -8.96 8.73 -18.48
N GLU A 238 -10.27 8.51 -18.59
CA GLU A 238 -11.24 9.52 -19.04
C GLU A 238 -11.29 10.73 -18.10
N THR A 239 -11.37 10.49 -16.78
CA THR A 239 -11.33 11.56 -15.77
C THR A 239 -10.03 12.37 -15.81
N ARG A 240 -8.88 11.71 -16.06
CA ARG A 240 -7.59 12.40 -16.25
C ARG A 240 -7.57 13.26 -17.51
N MET A 241 -8.15 12.80 -18.62
CA MET A 241 -8.25 13.60 -19.84
C MET A 241 -9.16 14.82 -19.64
N HIS A 242 -10.28 14.67 -18.94
CA HIS A 242 -11.16 15.79 -18.60
C HIS A 242 -10.43 16.86 -17.78
N LEU A 243 -9.74 16.46 -16.70
CA LEU A 243 -8.93 17.37 -15.87
C LEU A 243 -7.80 18.05 -16.66
N ALA A 244 -7.17 17.33 -17.59
CA ALA A 244 -6.16 17.92 -18.47
C ALA A 244 -6.77 18.99 -19.39
N GLY A 245 -7.96 18.72 -19.96
CA GLY A 245 -8.72 19.68 -20.76
C GLY A 245 -9.07 20.95 -19.99
N GLU A 246 -9.57 20.82 -18.76
CA GLU A 246 -9.86 21.96 -17.89
C GLU A 246 -8.62 22.82 -17.59
N ARG A 247 -7.47 22.19 -17.35
CA ARG A 247 -6.21 22.91 -17.11
C ARG A 247 -5.76 23.71 -18.33
N VAL A 248 -5.89 23.15 -19.52
CA VAL A 248 -5.59 23.86 -20.79
C VAL A 248 -6.53 25.05 -20.95
N LEU A 249 -7.84 24.86 -20.75
CA LEU A 249 -8.83 25.94 -20.85
C LEU A 249 -8.56 27.08 -19.85
N MET A 250 -8.16 26.75 -18.62
CA MET A 250 -7.77 27.75 -17.62
C MET A 250 -6.48 28.48 -17.99
N ALA A 251 -5.50 27.79 -18.59
CA ALA A 251 -4.28 28.42 -19.08
C ALA A 251 -4.57 29.40 -20.23
N GLU A 252 -5.43 29.03 -21.18
CA GLU A 252 -5.87 29.93 -22.26
C GLU A 252 -6.59 31.17 -21.74
N LYS A 253 -7.49 31.00 -20.75
CA LYS A 253 -8.17 32.13 -20.10
C LYS A 253 -7.16 33.09 -19.46
N ARG A 254 -6.15 32.56 -18.76
CA ARG A 254 -5.06 33.39 -18.18
C ARG A 254 -4.27 34.14 -19.24
N MET A 255 -3.96 33.50 -20.37
CA MET A 255 -3.24 34.14 -21.47
C MET A 255 -4.07 35.26 -22.12
N ARG A 256 -5.36 35.02 -22.37
CA ARG A 256 -6.29 36.05 -22.86
C ARG A 256 -6.37 37.25 -21.91
N ASN A 257 -6.51 37.00 -20.61
CA ASN A 257 -6.55 38.06 -19.61
C ASN A 257 -5.24 38.87 -19.59
N LYS A 258 -4.08 38.22 -19.62
CA LYS A 258 -2.77 38.90 -19.69
C LYS A 258 -2.65 39.77 -20.93
N TRP A 259 -3.12 39.28 -22.08
CA TRP A 259 -3.09 40.02 -23.33
C TRP A 259 -4.02 41.25 -23.28
N GLN A 260 -5.22 41.12 -22.73
CA GLN A 260 -6.14 42.25 -22.52
C GLN A 260 -5.52 43.31 -21.60
N ILE A 261 -4.88 42.90 -20.50
CA ILE A 261 -4.18 43.82 -19.59
C ILE A 261 -3.05 44.55 -20.33
N ALA A 262 -2.29 43.85 -21.18
CA ALA A 262 -1.22 44.47 -21.97
C ALA A 262 -1.77 45.51 -22.97
N GLN A 263 -2.89 45.21 -23.65
CA GLN A 263 -3.57 46.14 -24.54
C GLN A 263 -4.03 47.40 -23.80
N LEU A 264 -4.65 47.26 -22.64
CA LEU A 264 -5.07 48.40 -21.81
C LEU A 264 -3.89 49.25 -21.37
N LYS A 265 -2.77 48.64 -20.98
CA LYS A 265 -1.54 49.37 -20.62
C LYS A 265 -0.99 50.17 -21.80
N LEU A 266 -0.97 49.59 -23.01
CA LEU A 266 -0.55 50.29 -24.22
C LEU A 266 -1.47 51.46 -24.55
N GLN A 267 -2.79 51.29 -24.39
CA GLN A 267 -3.75 52.37 -24.61
C GLN A 267 -3.56 53.53 -23.61
N ILE A 268 -3.38 53.21 -22.32
CA ILE A 268 -3.09 54.21 -21.28
C ILE A 268 -1.78 54.94 -21.60
N TYR A 269 -0.75 54.19 -21.99
CA TYR A 269 0.54 54.78 -22.38
C TYR A 269 0.39 55.71 -23.58
N ALA A 270 -0.29 55.28 -24.64
CA ALA A 270 -0.57 56.10 -25.82
C ALA A 270 -1.37 57.36 -25.48
N GLN A 271 -2.38 57.27 -24.61
CA GLN A 271 -3.13 58.43 -24.12
C GLN A 271 -2.24 59.39 -23.33
N SER A 272 -1.37 58.86 -22.46
CA SER A 272 -0.40 59.68 -21.72
C SER A 272 0.62 60.37 -22.63
N LYS A 273 0.99 59.73 -23.76
CA LYS A 273 1.97 60.25 -24.72
C LYS A 273 1.36 61.16 -25.79
N SER A 274 0.05 61.06 -26.05
CA SER A 274 -0.67 62.04 -26.87
C SER A 274 -0.75 63.45 -26.22
N LEU A 275 -0.22 63.61 -25.01
CA LEU A 275 0.09 64.91 -24.40
C LEU A 275 1.44 65.51 -24.84
N SER A 276 2.30 64.80 -25.58
CA SER A 276 3.53 65.36 -26.17
C SER A 276 4.10 64.50 -27.31
N LEU A 277 3.43 64.45 -28.46
CA LEU A 277 3.92 63.73 -29.66
C LEU A 277 5.34 64.19 -30.09
N ASN A 278 5.71 65.43 -29.76
CA ASN A 278 7.02 66.01 -30.08
C ASN A 278 8.17 65.45 -29.23
N GLU A 279 7.93 64.97 -28.01
CA GLU A 279 9.00 64.48 -27.12
C GLU A 279 9.35 63.01 -27.40
N ILE A 280 8.52 62.34 -28.21
CA ILE A 280 8.66 60.92 -28.53
C ILE A 280 9.66 60.68 -29.65
N GLU A 281 9.63 61.54 -30.68
CA GLU A 281 10.58 61.45 -31.80
C GLU A 281 12.01 61.74 -31.33
N GLU A 282 12.22 62.74 -30.46
CA GLU A 282 13.55 63.02 -29.90
C GLU A 282 14.11 61.89 -29.01
N ALA A 283 13.26 61.19 -28.27
CA ALA A 283 13.71 60.08 -27.41
C ALA A 283 14.04 58.81 -28.20
N TYR A 284 13.38 58.56 -29.32
CA TYR A 284 13.64 57.37 -30.16
C TYR A 284 14.95 57.51 -30.95
N ASP A 285 15.30 58.73 -31.37
CA ASP A 285 16.58 59.00 -32.04
C ASP A 285 17.78 58.95 -31.08
N GLN A 286 17.57 59.14 -29.77
CA GLN A 286 18.63 59.03 -28.75
C GLN A 286 18.95 57.60 -28.31
N GLU A 287 18.02 56.65 -28.44
CA GLU A 287 18.28 55.23 -28.12
C GLU A 287 18.90 54.44 -29.28
N LEU A 288 18.89 54.99 -30.50
CA LEU A 288 19.42 54.35 -31.72
C LEU A 288 20.83 54.83 -32.12
N ALA A 289 21.38 55.85 -31.44
CA ALA A 289 22.75 56.35 -31.61
C ALA A 289 23.70 55.80 -30.53
#